data_AF-R7MFJ8-F1
#
_entry.id   AF-R7MFJ8-F1
#
_cell.length_a   1.000
_cell.length_b   1.000
_cell.length_c   1.000
_cell.angle_alpha   90.00
_cell.angle_beta   90.00
_cell.angle_gamma   90.00
#
_symmetry.space_group_name_H-M   'P 1'
#
loop_
_entity.id
_entity.type
_entity.pdbx_description
1 polymer ?
#
loop_
_entity_poly.entity_id
_entity_poly.type
_entity_poly.pdbx_seq_one_letter_code
_entity_poly.pdbx_strand_id
1 'polypeptide(L)'
;MLKQTRESDLTFFVELAHQTKPKSPDELSIWEIAPAYIISELKTSFEISFIIFVPFIILDLVVANILLALGMFMLSPTIISMPFKLLIFIAVDGWALIVQGLVSSYN
;
A
#
# COMPACT_ATOMS: atom_id res chain seq x y z
N MET A 1 11.95 3.35 13.40
CA MET A 1 10.70 2.98 14.11
C MET A 1 9.96 4.21 14.57
N LEU A 2 10.40 4.93 15.60
CA LEU A 2 9.68 6.12 16.11
C LEU A 2 9.42 7.21 15.05
N LYS A 3 10.32 7.41 14.08
CA LYS A 3 10.13 8.37 12.98
C LYS A 3 9.05 7.94 11.97
N GLN A 4 8.78 6.65 11.86
CA GLN A 4 7.86 6.05 10.88
C GLN A 4 6.52 5.66 11.51
N THR A 5 6.48 5.47 12.84
CA THR A 5 5.24 5.24 13.58
C THR A 5 4.40 6.51 13.58
N ARG A 6 3.14 6.41 13.19
CA ARG A 6 2.19 7.53 13.25
C ARG A 6 1.89 7.85 14.72
N GLU A 7 1.83 9.13 15.05
CA GLU A 7 1.59 9.57 16.43
C GLU A 7 0.27 9.02 17.01
N SER A 8 -0.77 8.91 16.19
CA SER A 8 -2.06 8.34 16.59
C SER A 8 -1.98 6.85 16.94
N ASP A 9 -1.21 6.07 16.17
CA ASP A 9 -1.00 4.65 16.44
C ASP A 9 -0.12 4.46 17.69
N LEU A 10 0.92 5.28 17.85
CA LEU A 10 1.75 5.27 19.05
C LEU A 10 0.95 5.61 20.31
N THR A 11 0.14 6.67 20.24
CA THR A 11 -0.68 7.12 21.38
C THR A 11 -1.66 6.03 21.81
N PHE A 12 -2.31 5.36 20.85
CA PHE A 12 -3.25 4.27 21.15
C PHE A 12 -2.58 3.12 21.93
N PHE A 13 -1.41 2.66 21.48
CA PHE A 13 -0.71 1.57 22.16
C PHE A 13 -0.07 2.00 23.49
N VAL A 14 0.37 3.25 23.61
CA VAL A 14 0.89 3.81 24.86
C VAL A 14 -0.22 3.96 25.90
N GLU A 15 -1.41 4.43 25.52
CA GLU A 15 -2.57 4.52 26.43
C GLU A 15 -3.08 3.14 26.85
N LEU A 16 -2.95 2.14 25.98
CA LEU A 16 -3.31 0.76 26.30
C LEU A 16 -2.31 0.10 27.27
N ALA A 17 -1.02 0.42 27.14
CA ALA A 17 0.05 -0.16 27.95
C ALA A 17 0.28 0.60 29.28
N HIS A 18 0.12 1.93 29.29
CA HIS A 18 0.42 2.80 30.42
C HIS A 18 -0.79 3.64 30.84
N GLN A 19 -1.06 3.70 32.14
CA GLN A 19 -2.04 4.63 32.71
C GLN A 19 -1.52 6.08 32.80
N THR A 20 -0.20 6.29 32.60
CA THR A 20 0.47 7.59 32.72
C THR A 20 1.29 7.89 31.47
N LYS A 21 1.13 9.10 30.91
CA LYS A 21 1.86 9.52 29.71
C LYS A 21 3.39 9.48 29.93
N PRO A 22 4.16 8.85 29.01
CA PRO A 22 5.61 8.86 29.07
C PRO A 22 6.15 10.29 28.89
N LYS A 23 7.22 10.62 29.61
CA LYS A 23 7.83 11.97 29.62
C LYS A 23 8.87 12.16 28.54
N SER A 24 9.46 11.06 28.04
CA SER A 24 10.43 11.03 26.95
C SER A 24 10.20 9.82 26.04
N PRO A 25 10.47 9.91 24.72
CA PRO A 25 10.49 8.75 23.83
C PRO A 25 11.42 7.61 24.30
N ASP A 26 12.42 7.91 25.13
CA ASP A 26 13.37 6.94 25.68
C ASP A 26 12.78 6.05 26.80
N GLU A 27 11.63 6.45 27.37
CA GLU A 27 10.92 5.65 28.38
C GLU A 27 10.09 4.52 27.75
N LEU A 28 9.90 4.55 26.43
CA LEU A 28 9.08 3.61 25.70
C LEU A 28 9.84 2.30 25.43
N SER A 29 9.24 1.19 25.83
CA SER A 29 9.77 -0.14 25.56
C SER A 29 9.58 -0.53 24.09
N ILE A 30 10.48 -1.37 23.57
CA ILE A 30 10.32 -1.99 22.23
C ILE A 30 8.96 -2.70 22.11
N TRP A 31 8.46 -3.30 23.20
CA TRP A 31 7.18 -4.01 23.21
C TRP A 31 5.96 -3.09 23.02
N GLU A 32 6.12 -1.79 23.26
CA GLU A 32 5.08 -0.77 23.09
C GLU A 32 5.18 -0.11 21.70
N ILE A 33 6.40 0.18 21.26
CA ILE A 33 6.66 0.83 19.96
C ILE A 33 6.45 -0.15 18.80
N ALA A 34 6.84 -1.41 18.96
CA ALA A 34 6.75 -2.42 17.90
C ALA A 34 5.34 -2.62 17.35
N PRO A 35 4.29 -2.88 18.16
CA PRO A 35 2.94 -3.05 17.63
C PRO A 35 2.41 -1.78 16.95
N ALA A 36 2.69 -0.60 17.52
CA ALA A 36 2.33 0.68 16.91
C ALA A 36 2.99 0.87 15.54
N TYR A 37 4.30 0.60 15.46
CA TYR A 37 5.06 0.66 14.21
C TYR A 37 4.49 -0.30 13.16
N ILE A 38 4.24 -1.57 13.52
CA ILE A 38 3.70 -2.57 12.60
C ILE A 38 2.36 -2.12 12.03
N ILE A 39 1.45 -1.58 12.85
CA ILE A 39 0.16 -1.07 12.37
C ILE A 39 0.33 0.14 11.45
N SER A 40 1.21 1.08 11.79
CA SER A 40 1.49 2.23 10.92
C SER A 40 2.05 1.80 9.57
N GLU A 41 3.00 0.86 9.54
CA GLU A 41 3.59 0.33 8.32
C GLU A 41 2.59 -0.46 7.47
N LEU A 42 1.69 -1.23 8.09
CA LEU A 42 0.61 -1.92 7.39
C LEU A 42 -0.32 -0.91 6.71
N LYS A 43 -0.73 0.15 7.41
CA LYS A 43 -1.56 1.22 6.82
C LYS A 43 -0.88 1.86 5.61
N THR A 44 0.39 2.24 5.75
CA THR A 44 1.18 2.81 4.65
C THR A 44 1.31 1.83 3.48
N SER A 45 1.53 0.54 3.75
CA SER A 45 1.61 -0.50 2.72
C SER A 45 0.30 -0.66 1.95
N PHE A 46 -0.85 -0.56 2.62
CA PHE A 46 -2.16 -0.56 1.97
C PHE A 46 -2.38 0.68 1.10
N GLU A 47 -1.99 1.87 1.58
CA GLU A 47 -2.06 3.11 0.81
C GLU A 47 -1.23 3.02 -0.49
N ILE A 48 0.02 2.56 -0.39
CA ILE A 48 0.92 2.34 -1.54
C ILE A 48 0.32 1.32 -2.51
N SER A 49 -0.13 0.17 -1.99
CA SER A 49 -0.71 -0.90 -2.81
C SER A 49 -1.96 -0.42 -3.55
N PHE A 50 -2.80 0.38 -2.89
CA PHE A 50 -3.99 0.97 -3.52
C PHE A 50 -3.61 1.86 -4.69
N ILE A 51 -2.67 2.79 -4.52
CA ILE A 51 -2.22 3.70 -5.57
C ILE A 51 -1.62 2.93 -6.76
N ILE A 52 -0.80 1.91 -6.50
CA ILE A 52 -0.22 1.06 -7.55
C ILE A 52 -1.32 0.30 -8.31
N PHE A 53 -2.41 -0.08 -7.64
CA PHE A 53 -3.47 -0.90 -8.23
C PHE A 53 -4.44 -0.09 -9.12
N VAL A 54 -4.63 1.21 -8.86
CA VAL A 54 -5.51 2.11 -9.63
C VAL A 54 -5.32 2.02 -11.15
N PRO A 55 -4.12 2.17 -11.74
CA PRO A 55 -3.95 2.09 -13.20
C PRO A 55 -4.37 0.74 -13.79
N PHE A 56 -4.18 -0.35 -13.05
CA PHE A 56 -4.58 -1.69 -13.49
C PHE A 56 -6.10 -1.89 -13.42
N ILE A 57 -6.78 -1.32 -12.43
CA ILE A 57 -8.25 -1.30 -12.38
C ILE A 57 -8.81 -0.56 -13.59
N ILE A 58 -8.25 0.62 -13.91
CA ILE A 58 -8.70 1.41 -15.06
C ILE A 58 -8.56 0.60 -16.34
N LEU A 59 -7.43 -0.10 -16.51
CA LEU A 59 -7.20 -0.98 -17.65
C LEU A 59 -8.24 -2.10 -17.72
N ASP A 60 -8.52 -2.79 -16.62
CA ASP A 60 -9.54 -3.83 -16.56
C ASP A 60 -10.91 -3.32 -16.97
N LEU A 61 -11.29 -2.13 -16.48
CA LEU A 61 -12.56 -1.49 -16.80
C LEU A 61 -12.64 -1.15 -18.29
N VAL A 62 -11.56 -0.62 -18.87
CA VAL A 62 -11.50 -0.28 -20.30
C VAL A 62 -11.61 -1.55 -21.15
N VAL A 63 -10.84 -2.61 -20.84
CA VAL A 63 -10.89 -3.87 -21.57
C VAL A 63 -12.28 -4.50 -21.48
N ALA A 64 -12.88 -4.52 -20.29
CA ALA A 64 -14.23 -5.06 -20.10
C ALA A 64 -15.29 -4.32 -20.94
N ASN A 65 -15.24 -2.98 -20.98
CA ASN A 65 -16.17 -2.19 -21.78
C ASN A 65 -15.98 -2.40 -23.29
N ILE A 66 -14.74 -2.57 -23.76
CA ILE A 66 -14.45 -2.87 -25.17
C ILE A 66 -15.00 -4.26 -25.54
N LEU A 67 -14.76 -5.28 -24.72
CA LEU A 67 -15.29 -6.63 -24.96
C LEU A 67 -16.82 -6.65 -25.00
N LEU A 68 -17.46 -5.90 -24.08
CA LEU A 68 -18.91 -5.74 -24.05
C LEU A 68 -19.43 -5.05 -25.32
N ALA A 69 -18.77 -3.99 -25.77
CA ALA A 69 -19.13 -3.28 -27.01
C ALA A 69 -18.99 -4.17 -28.26
N LEU A 70 -18.04 -5.11 -28.25
CA LEU A 70 -17.85 -6.10 -29.31
C LEU A 70 -18.81 -7.31 -29.20
N GLY A 71 -19.67 -7.36 -28.18
CA GLY A 71 -20.60 -8.46 -27.93
C GLY A 71 -19.95 -9.75 -27.43
N MET A 72 -18.69 -9.70 -26.97
CA MET A 72 -17.92 -10.87 -26.55
C MET A 72 -18.12 -11.17 -25.06
N PHE A 73 -19.33 -11.61 -24.69
CA PHE A 73 -19.70 -11.92 -23.30
C PHE A 73 -19.02 -13.16 -22.73
N MET A 74 -18.57 -14.08 -23.59
CA MET A 74 -17.97 -15.37 -23.17
C MET A 74 -16.46 -15.26 -22.88
N LEU A 75 -15.83 -14.17 -23.29
CA LEU A 75 -14.41 -13.95 -23.00
C LEU A 75 -14.27 -13.25 -21.65
N SER A 76 -13.44 -13.81 -20.78
CA SER A 76 -13.09 -13.17 -19.51
C SER A 76 -12.26 -11.91 -19.77
N PRO A 77 -12.72 -10.71 -19.36
CA PRO A 77 -11.94 -9.48 -19.49
C PRO A 77 -10.60 -9.56 -18.79
N THR A 78 -10.53 -10.28 -17.67
CA THR A 78 -9.30 -10.48 -16.89
C THR A 78 -8.23 -11.20 -17.71
N ILE A 79 -8.58 -12.29 -18.41
CA ILE A 79 -7.60 -13.04 -19.21
C ILE A 79 -7.03 -12.16 -20.33
N ILE A 80 -7.89 -11.36 -20.97
CA ILE A 80 -7.50 -10.46 -22.05
C ILE A 80 -6.66 -9.29 -21.51
N SER A 81 -6.99 -8.76 -20.33
CA SER A 81 -6.30 -7.60 -19.75
C SER A 81 -4.90 -7.93 -19.21
N MET A 82 -4.67 -9.15 -18.72
CA MET A 82 -3.38 -9.59 -18.15
C MET A 82 -2.14 -9.24 -19.00
N PRO A 83 -2.04 -9.62 -20.30
CA PRO A 83 -0.88 -9.26 -21.11
C PRO A 83 -0.67 -7.75 -21.24
N PHE A 84 -1.75 -6.95 -21.31
CA PHE A 84 -1.64 -5.49 -21.38
C PHE A 84 -1.13 -4.90 -20.06
N LYS A 85 -1.58 -5.43 -18.91
CA LYS A 85 -1.05 -5.02 -17.60
C LYS A 85 0.45 -5.24 -17.52
N LEU A 86 0.91 -6.41 -17.93
CA LEU A 86 2.34 -6.76 -17.97
C LEU A 86 3.11 -5.84 -18.91
N LEU A 87 2.56 -5.58 -20.10
CA LEU A 87 3.19 -4.70 -21.09
C LEU A 87 3.34 -3.28 -20.55
N ILE A 88 2.28 -2.67 -20.00
CA ILE A 88 2.36 -1.32 -19.43
C ILE A 88 3.34 -1.30 -18.27
N PHE A 89 3.29 -2.29 -17.38
CA PHE A 89 4.16 -2.35 -16.23
C PHE A 89 5.65 -2.43 -16.62
N ILE A 90 5.99 -3.20 -17.65
CA ILE A 90 7.36 -3.27 -18.18
C ILE A 90 7.71 -1.98 -18.95
N ALA A 91 6.79 -1.43 -19.74
CA ALA A 91 7.03 -0.26 -20.57
C ALA A 91 7.36 1.00 -19.77
N VAL A 92 6.82 1.11 -18.55
CA VAL A 92 7.10 2.24 -17.63
C VAL A 92 8.24 1.96 -16.65
N ASP A 93 8.94 0.82 -16.79
CA ASP A 93 9.91 0.34 -15.82
C ASP A 93 9.33 0.28 -14.39
N GLY A 94 8.17 -0.36 -14.26
CA GLY A 94 7.38 -0.38 -13.04
C GLY A 94 8.11 -0.93 -11.81
N TRP A 95 9.05 -1.87 -12.00
CA TRP A 95 9.89 -2.36 -10.90
C TRP A 95 10.77 -1.26 -10.33
N ALA A 96 11.42 -0.47 -11.19
CA ALA A 96 12.25 0.65 -10.74
C ALA A 96 11.43 1.70 -10.01
N LEU A 97 10.24 2.05 -10.52
CA LEU A 97 9.32 3.01 -9.87
C LEU A 97 8.89 2.54 -8.46
N ILE A 98 8.51 1.26 -8.32
CA ILE A 98 8.11 0.70 -7.03
C ILE A 98 9.29 0.72 -6.04
N VAL A 99 10.45 0.22 -6.46
CA VAL A 99 11.62 0.15 -5.57
C VAL A 99 12.09 1.55 -5.15
N GLN A 100 12.19 2.49 -6.09
CA GLN A 100 12.55 3.87 -5.79
C GLN A 100 11.54 4.54 -4.85
N GLY A 101 10.24 4.31 -5.09
CA GLY A 101 9.17 4.82 -4.22
C GLY A 101 9.27 4.29 -2.80
N LEU A 102 9.51 2.99 -2.64
CA LEU A 102 9.69 2.36 -1.33
C LEU A 102 10.92 2.92 -0.61
N VAL A 103 12.09 2.94 -1.25
CA VAL A 103 13.32 3.46 -0.65
C VAL A 103 13.18 4.93 -0.24
N SER A 104 12.51 5.73 -1.07
CA SER A 104 12.28 7.16 -0.78
C SER A 104 11.27 7.37 0.34
N SER A 105 10.33 6.44 0.55
CA SER A 105 9.32 6.51 1.61
C SER A 105 9.89 6.27 3.02
N TYR A 106 11.03 5.60 3.15
CA TYR A 106 11.63 5.25 4.46
C TYR A 106 12.64 6.29 4.97
N ASN A 107 13.14 7.16 4.09
CA ASN A 107 14.09 8.22 4.40
C ASN A 107 13.39 9.49 4.89
#